data_AF-A0A938DQY6-F1
#
_entry.id   AF-A0A938DQY6-F1
#
_cell.length_a   1.000
_cell.length_b   1.000
_cell.length_c   1.000
_cell.angle_alpha   90.00
_cell.angle_beta   90.00
_cell.angle_gamma   90.00
#
_symmetry.space_group_name_H-M   'P 1'
#
loop_
_entity.id
_entity.type
_entity.pdbx_description
1 polymer ?
#
loop_
_entity_poly.entity_id
_entity_poly.type
_entity_poly.pdbx_seq_one_letter_code
_entity_poly.pdbx_strand_id
1 'polypeptide(L)'
;MRRRPTTRGTVAALLAVAALVAAGCSPTTSDRAKAEDRAAEAREATRQLEAAQRKELGCKNVVMSEEDRVTAPPEHLVLLTDAYAVGEPCWDKIVFTFEPTGADMPPGYQVGYRRPPFTEGSEGQFPVETLGEAFLFVTFTPAASIDYSDESRPQQTYLGNLRLRLDESIHHTEIVRKLIDGDGTVMWLIGLDAKRPFTVDAANQPPRVSIYIAR
;
A
#
# COMPACT_ATOMS: atom_id res chain seq x y z
N MET A 1 0.59 -39.76 -42.59
CA MET A 1 1.41 -40.97 -42.32
C MET A 1 2.76 -40.56 -41.75
N ARG A 2 2.96 -40.70 -40.42
CA ARG A 2 4.19 -41.23 -39.77
C ARG A 2 3.97 -41.19 -38.25
N ARG A 3 4.38 -42.29 -37.60
CA ARG A 3 4.06 -42.70 -36.23
C ARG A 3 5.25 -42.46 -35.28
N ARG A 4 4.95 -42.04 -34.03
CA ARG A 4 5.59 -42.33 -32.70
C ARG A 4 7.08 -41.96 -32.48
N PRO A 5 7.63 -41.86 -31.24
CA PRO A 5 7.13 -42.29 -29.90
C PRO A 5 7.11 -41.16 -28.81
N THR A 6 6.23 -41.18 -27.79
CA THR A 6 6.24 -41.88 -26.48
C THR A 6 7.50 -41.73 -25.62
N THR A 7 7.44 -40.89 -24.58
CA THR A 7 8.25 -41.03 -23.37
C THR A 7 7.35 -40.91 -22.14
N ARG A 8 7.23 -42.04 -21.45
CA ARG A 8 6.56 -42.19 -20.15
C ARG A 8 7.55 -41.73 -19.07
N GLY A 9 7.12 -40.83 -18.20
CA GLY A 9 7.73 -40.60 -16.90
C GLY A 9 6.77 -41.07 -15.83
N THR A 10 7.00 -42.28 -15.33
CA THR A 10 6.38 -42.84 -14.11
C THR A 10 7.42 -42.73 -12.99
N VAL A 11 6.97 -42.81 -11.72
CA VAL A 11 7.71 -42.93 -10.44
C VAL A 11 7.48 -41.66 -9.58
N ALA A 12 6.93 -41.71 -8.37
CA ALA A 12 6.31 -42.76 -7.59
C ALA A 12 5.44 -42.11 -6.51
N ALA A 13 4.28 -42.74 -6.24
CA ALA A 13 3.45 -42.44 -5.09
C ALA A 13 4.10 -42.97 -3.80
N LEU A 14 4.06 -42.17 -2.74
CA LEU A 14 4.18 -42.64 -1.35
C LEU A 14 2.92 -42.20 -0.61
N LEU A 15 1.87 -43.00 -0.79
CA LEU A 15 0.67 -43.01 0.05
C LEU A 15 1.04 -43.73 1.36
N ALA A 16 1.31 -42.96 2.41
CA ALA A 16 1.33 -43.50 3.77
C ALA A 16 -0.11 -43.45 4.32
N VAL A 17 -0.84 -44.56 4.16
CA VAL A 17 -2.11 -44.79 4.86
C VAL A 17 -1.76 -45.21 6.29
N ALA A 18 -1.85 -44.27 7.23
CA ALA A 18 -1.87 -44.58 8.65
C ALA A 18 -3.33 -44.79 9.07
N ALA A 19 -3.77 -46.05 9.04
CA ALA A 19 -4.96 -46.48 9.76
C ALA A 19 -4.62 -46.61 11.25
N LEU A 20 -5.19 -45.75 12.09
CA LEU A 20 -5.18 -45.93 13.54
C LEU A 20 -6.60 -45.77 14.10
N VAL A 21 -7.20 -46.93 14.37
CA VAL A 21 -8.05 -47.29 15.51
C VAL A 21 -8.81 -46.13 16.18
N ALA A 22 -10.09 -45.98 15.81
CA ALA A 22 -11.06 -45.23 16.62
C ALA A 22 -11.44 -46.05 17.86
N ALA A 23 -10.63 -45.98 18.92
CA ALA A 23 -11.09 -46.28 20.26
C ALA A 23 -11.93 -45.10 20.73
N GLY A 24 -13.21 -45.35 21.04
CA GLY A 24 -14.12 -44.35 21.61
C GLY A 24 -13.70 -43.99 23.03
N CYS A 25 -12.71 -43.10 23.16
CA CYS A 25 -12.45 -42.35 24.37
C CYS A 25 -13.17 -41.02 24.22
N SER A 26 -14.32 -40.87 24.87
CA SER A 26 -14.82 -39.54 25.20
C SER A 26 -13.69 -38.82 25.95
N PRO A 27 -13.12 -37.73 25.41
CA PRO A 27 -12.03 -37.05 26.08
C PRO A 27 -12.53 -36.63 27.45
N THR A 28 -11.84 -37.10 28.49
CA THR A 28 -12.12 -36.63 29.84
C THR A 28 -11.82 -35.13 29.87
N THR A 29 -12.47 -34.38 30.77
CA THR A 29 -12.27 -32.93 30.91
C THR A 29 -10.79 -32.53 31.05
N SER A 30 -9.94 -33.44 31.57
CA SER A 30 -8.50 -33.26 31.68
C SER A 30 -7.76 -33.23 30.33
N ASP A 31 -8.19 -34.04 29.35
CA ASP A 31 -7.54 -34.09 28.03
C ASP A 31 -7.87 -32.85 27.19
N ARG A 32 -9.08 -32.30 27.38
CA ARG A 32 -9.51 -31.06 26.74
C ARG A 32 -8.74 -29.84 27.27
N ALA A 33 -8.56 -29.75 28.58
CA ALA A 33 -7.75 -28.69 29.19
C ALA A 33 -6.30 -28.71 28.68
N LYS A 34 -5.67 -29.89 28.61
CA LYS A 34 -4.31 -30.04 28.07
C LYS A 34 -4.18 -29.69 26.58
N ALA A 35 -5.25 -29.85 25.81
CA ALA A 35 -5.27 -29.48 24.40
C ALA A 35 -5.42 -27.95 24.23
N GLU A 36 -6.25 -27.32 25.07
CA GLU A 36 -6.41 -25.86 25.12
C GLU A 36 -5.12 -25.15 25.55
N ASP A 37 -4.42 -25.69 26.56
CA ASP A 37 -3.12 -25.16 27.01
C ASP A 37 -2.06 -25.22 25.89
N ARG A 38 -1.95 -26.37 25.20
CA ARG A 38 -1.04 -26.52 24.06
C ARG A 38 -1.38 -25.58 22.90
N ALA A 39 -2.67 -25.35 22.64
CA ALA A 39 -3.12 -24.43 21.61
C ALA A 39 -2.80 -22.97 21.97
N ALA A 40 -2.92 -22.59 23.25
CA ALA A 40 -2.53 -21.27 23.74
C ALA A 40 -1.01 -21.07 23.62
N GLU A 41 -0.21 -22.06 24.04
CA GLU A 41 1.25 -22.02 23.95
C GLU A 41 1.76 -21.95 22.51
N ALA A 42 1.14 -22.69 21.58
CA ALA A 42 1.45 -22.59 20.15
C ALA A 42 1.12 -21.21 19.56
N ARG A 43 0.01 -20.58 19.98
CA ARG A 43 -0.34 -19.20 19.58
C ARG A 43 0.65 -18.19 20.14
N GLU A 44 1.05 -18.34 21.40
CA GLU A 44 2.09 -17.53 22.05
C GLU A 44 3.41 -17.61 21.27
N ALA A 45 3.88 -18.82 20.97
CA ALA A 45 5.12 -19.05 20.22
C ALA A 45 5.06 -18.46 18.80
N THR A 46 3.90 -18.57 18.12
CA THR A 46 3.68 -17.95 16.81
C THR A 46 3.78 -16.43 16.89
N ARG A 47 3.12 -15.79 17.89
CA ARG A 47 3.24 -14.34 18.10
C ARG A 47 4.67 -13.91 18.39
N GLN A 48 5.42 -14.68 19.18
CA GLN A 48 6.82 -14.40 19.48
C GLN A 48 7.71 -14.49 18.23
N LEU A 49 7.48 -15.48 17.36
CA LEU A 49 8.20 -15.59 16.08
C LEU A 49 7.88 -14.42 15.14
N GLU A 50 6.60 -14.03 15.01
CA GLU A 50 6.21 -12.86 14.21
C GLU A 50 6.78 -11.55 14.76
N ALA A 51 6.86 -11.40 16.09
CA ALA A 51 7.48 -10.25 16.74
C ALA A 51 9.00 -10.23 16.53
N ALA A 52 9.66 -11.39 16.61
CA ALA A 52 11.09 -11.53 16.35
C ALA A 52 11.44 -11.24 14.89
N GLN A 53 10.66 -11.76 13.94
CA GLN A 53 10.81 -11.44 12.51
C GLN A 53 10.64 -9.94 12.26
N ARG A 54 9.62 -9.29 12.83
CA ARG A 54 9.45 -7.83 12.74
C ARG A 54 10.67 -7.05 13.29
N LYS A 55 11.29 -7.54 14.37
CA LYS A 55 12.49 -6.94 14.95
C LYS A 55 13.71 -7.07 14.03
N GLU A 56 13.76 -8.08 13.16
CA GLU A 56 14.84 -8.32 12.21
C GLU A 56 14.63 -7.65 10.84
N LEU A 57 13.43 -7.19 10.49
CA LEU A 57 13.16 -6.50 9.21
C LEU A 57 13.89 -5.17 9.05
N GLY A 58 14.59 -4.69 10.09
CA GLY A 58 15.38 -3.48 10.00
C GLY A 58 14.53 -2.22 9.85
N CYS A 59 13.24 -2.24 10.24
CA CYS A 59 12.33 -1.08 10.15
C CYS A 59 12.96 0.20 10.76
N LYS A 60 13.74 0.04 11.84
CA LYS A 60 14.47 1.11 12.53
C LYS A 60 15.62 1.76 11.74
N ASN A 61 16.06 1.14 10.65
CA ASN A 61 17.19 1.60 9.84
C ASN A 61 16.74 2.53 8.70
N VAL A 62 15.44 2.72 8.51
CA VAL A 62 14.90 3.66 7.51
C VAL A 62 14.83 5.05 8.12
N VAL A 63 15.40 6.04 7.43
CA VAL A 63 15.40 7.43 7.88
C VAL A 63 14.03 8.06 7.57
N MET A 64 13.21 8.18 8.59
CA MET A 64 11.87 8.78 8.53
C MET A 64 11.81 10.00 9.46
N SER A 65 11.00 10.99 9.11
CA SER A 65 10.80 12.20 9.93
C SER A 65 9.39 12.73 9.78
N GLU A 66 8.98 13.67 10.62
CA GLU A 66 7.70 14.39 10.46
C GLU A 66 7.82 15.68 9.64
N GLU A 67 8.98 15.91 9.04
CA GLU A 67 9.30 17.11 8.28
C GLU A 67 8.83 17.00 6.83
N ASP A 68 8.57 18.14 6.20
CA ASP A 68 8.18 18.19 4.79
C ASP A 68 9.25 17.52 3.91
N ARG A 69 8.80 16.66 2.99
CA ARG A 69 9.63 16.04 1.96
C ARG A 69 9.34 16.71 0.63
N VAL A 70 10.39 17.27 0.02
CA VAL A 70 10.27 18.06 -1.21
C VAL A 70 11.32 17.63 -2.22
N THR A 71 10.92 17.51 -3.47
CA THR A 71 11.82 17.39 -4.62
C THR A 71 11.48 18.44 -5.67
N ALA A 72 12.48 18.84 -6.43
CA ALA A 72 12.27 19.78 -7.53
C ALA A 72 11.43 19.12 -8.65
N PRO A 73 10.50 19.86 -9.27
CA PRO A 73 9.75 19.37 -10.42
C PRO A 73 10.68 19.12 -11.62
N PRO A 74 10.52 18.00 -12.35
CA PRO A 74 11.15 17.82 -13.66
C PRO A 74 10.48 18.72 -14.72
N GLU A 75 11.07 18.77 -15.92
CA GLU A 75 10.54 19.58 -17.04
C GLU A 75 9.27 18.99 -17.67
N HIS A 76 9.14 17.66 -17.66
CA HIS A 76 8.08 16.97 -18.38
C HIS A 76 6.90 16.63 -17.48
N LEU A 77 5.68 16.89 -17.97
CA LEU A 77 4.43 16.45 -17.35
C LEU A 77 4.42 14.92 -17.23
N VAL A 78 3.86 14.41 -16.15
CA VAL A 78 3.53 13.00 -16.01
C VAL A 78 2.06 12.82 -15.68
N LEU A 79 1.49 11.71 -16.15
CA LEU A 79 0.06 11.45 -16.06
C LEU A 79 -0.19 10.42 -14.97
N LEU A 80 -0.98 10.74 -13.95
CA LEU A 80 -1.36 9.77 -12.92
C LEU A 80 -2.19 8.67 -13.58
N THR A 81 -1.80 7.41 -13.39
CA THR A 81 -2.49 6.25 -13.96
C THR A 81 -3.04 5.31 -12.90
N ASP A 82 -2.36 5.19 -11.76
CA ASP A 82 -2.81 4.33 -10.66
C ASP A 82 -2.41 4.89 -9.29
N ALA A 83 -3.17 4.50 -8.27
CA ALA A 83 -2.90 4.81 -6.88
C ALA A 83 -3.51 3.73 -5.98
N TYR A 84 -2.73 3.21 -5.04
CA TYR A 84 -3.19 2.22 -4.08
C TYR A 84 -2.47 2.36 -2.73
N ALA A 85 -3.06 1.77 -1.69
CA ALA A 85 -2.50 1.69 -0.36
C ALA A 85 -2.40 0.22 0.07
N VAL A 86 -1.33 -0.13 0.78
CA VAL A 86 -1.11 -1.45 1.35
C VAL A 86 -0.36 -1.33 2.67
N GLY A 87 -0.75 -2.14 3.65
CA GLY A 87 -0.01 -2.27 4.89
C GLY A 87 1.16 -3.24 4.74
N GLU A 88 2.35 -2.79 5.10
CA GLU A 88 3.55 -3.61 5.19
C GLU A 88 3.96 -3.75 6.68
N PRO A 89 4.80 -4.73 7.04
CA PRO A 89 5.12 -4.99 8.45
C PRO A 89 5.65 -3.77 9.23
N CYS A 90 6.35 -2.86 8.55
CA CYS A 90 7.02 -1.70 9.13
C CYS A 90 6.28 -0.37 8.92
N TRP A 91 5.35 -0.29 7.96
CA TRP A 91 4.73 0.96 7.53
C TRP A 91 3.44 0.71 6.75
N ASP A 92 2.56 1.71 6.74
CA ASP A 92 1.57 1.81 5.67
C ASP A 92 2.24 2.44 4.44
N LYS A 93 2.00 1.87 3.27
CA LYS A 93 2.59 2.29 2.01
C LYS A 93 1.51 2.76 1.06
N ILE A 94 1.63 4.00 0.59
CA ILE A 94 0.76 4.59 -0.43
C ILE A 94 1.60 4.80 -1.69
N VAL A 95 1.16 4.25 -2.82
CA VAL A 95 1.89 4.30 -4.08
C VAL A 95 1.06 5.03 -5.11
N PHE A 96 1.72 5.93 -5.85
CA PHE A 96 1.17 6.63 -7.00
C PHE A 96 2.03 6.28 -8.21
N THR A 97 1.40 5.79 -9.27
CA THR A 97 2.07 5.41 -10.53
C THR A 97 1.69 6.41 -11.62
N PHE A 98 2.68 6.76 -12.43
CA PHE A 98 2.53 7.74 -13.49
C PHE A 98 3.03 7.21 -14.83
N GLU A 99 2.41 7.68 -15.89
CA GLU A 99 2.87 7.53 -17.26
C GLU A 99 3.65 8.80 -17.66
N PRO A 100 4.89 8.67 -18.17
CA PRO A 100 5.67 9.82 -18.59
C PRO A 100 5.19 10.36 -19.94
N THR A 101 5.08 11.69 -20.09
CA THR A 101 4.85 12.33 -21.41
C THR A 101 6.15 12.65 -22.15
N GLY A 102 7.29 12.48 -21.48
CA GLY A 102 8.63 12.77 -21.99
C GLY A 102 9.66 11.85 -21.35
N ALA A 103 10.58 12.41 -20.56
CA ALA A 103 11.54 11.61 -19.81
C ALA A 103 10.85 10.67 -18.81
N ASP A 104 11.37 9.45 -18.68
CA ASP A 104 10.93 8.42 -17.73
C ASP A 104 11.42 8.75 -16.31
N MET A 105 10.80 9.78 -15.73
CA MET A 105 11.09 10.32 -14.41
C MET A 105 9.78 10.54 -13.65
N PRO A 106 9.72 10.28 -12.34
CA PRO A 106 8.58 10.63 -11.50
C PRO A 106 8.39 12.15 -11.41
N PRO A 107 7.20 12.63 -11.01
CA PRO A 107 7.00 14.05 -10.77
C PRO A 107 7.85 14.50 -9.57
N GLY A 108 8.11 15.80 -9.49
CA GLY A 108 8.49 16.42 -8.23
C GLY A 108 7.32 16.31 -7.25
N TYR A 109 7.63 16.33 -5.97
CA TYR A 109 6.63 16.22 -4.93
C TYR A 109 6.86 17.19 -3.79
N GLN A 110 5.76 17.54 -3.13
CA GLN A 110 5.75 18.14 -1.80
C GLN A 110 4.79 17.32 -0.93
N VAL A 111 5.33 16.71 0.13
CA VAL A 111 4.56 15.95 1.11
C VAL A 111 4.83 16.53 2.48
N GLY A 112 3.78 16.94 3.19
CA GLY A 112 3.94 17.58 4.48
C GLY A 112 2.66 17.66 5.28
N TYR A 113 2.79 17.83 6.60
CA TYR A 113 1.64 17.95 7.47
C TYR A 113 0.93 19.30 7.29
N ARG A 114 -0.39 19.27 7.17
CA ARG A 114 -1.26 20.46 7.12
C ARG A 114 -2.42 20.31 8.08
N ARG A 115 -3.08 21.42 8.42
CA ARG A 115 -4.21 21.44 9.36
C ARG A 115 -5.52 21.72 8.63
N PRO A 116 -6.64 21.13 9.06
CA PRO A 116 -7.96 21.48 8.55
C PRO A 116 -8.37 22.91 8.96
N PRO A 117 -9.42 23.49 8.33
CA PRO A 117 -10.26 22.90 7.29
C PRO A 117 -9.56 22.80 5.94
N PHE A 118 -9.86 21.75 5.18
CA PHE A 118 -9.41 21.60 3.80
C PHE A 118 -10.58 21.86 2.85
N THR A 119 -10.28 22.55 1.76
CA THR A 119 -11.24 22.82 0.69
C THR A 119 -10.61 22.53 -0.68
N GLU A 120 -11.44 22.24 -1.67
CA GLU A 120 -11.04 21.99 -3.05
C GLU A 120 -11.88 22.82 -4.05
N GLY A 121 -11.41 22.89 -5.30
CA GLY A 121 -11.96 23.75 -6.35
C GLY A 121 -11.29 25.13 -6.41
N SER A 122 -11.54 25.87 -7.49
CA SER A 122 -10.83 27.11 -7.85
C SER A 122 -10.87 28.21 -6.78
N GLU A 123 -11.85 28.18 -5.88
CA GLU A 123 -12.02 29.17 -4.82
C GLU A 123 -12.30 28.51 -3.45
N GLY A 124 -11.87 27.24 -3.26
CA GLY A 124 -12.13 26.50 -2.02
C GLY A 124 -13.61 26.25 -1.77
N GLN A 125 -14.36 26.01 -2.85
CA GLN A 125 -15.82 25.94 -2.87
C GLN A 125 -16.36 24.70 -2.17
N PHE A 126 -15.60 23.61 -2.19
CA PHE A 126 -16.04 22.31 -1.69
C PHE A 126 -15.23 21.90 -0.46
N PRO A 127 -15.87 21.64 0.69
CA PRO A 127 -15.16 21.07 1.83
C PRO A 127 -14.66 19.66 1.52
N VAL A 128 -13.44 19.36 1.94
CA VAL A 128 -12.84 18.04 1.75
C VAL A 128 -13.17 17.16 2.96
N GLU A 129 -13.63 15.94 2.68
CA GLU A 129 -13.81 14.90 3.72
C GLU A 129 -12.47 14.54 4.35
N THR A 130 -12.43 14.55 5.68
CA THR A 130 -11.26 14.18 6.49
C THR A 130 -11.60 13.11 7.50
N LEU A 131 -10.72 12.13 7.68
CA LEU A 131 -10.74 11.15 8.77
C LEU A 131 -9.34 11.06 9.39
N GLY A 132 -9.25 10.93 10.71
CA GLY A 132 -7.99 10.94 11.46
C GLY A 132 -7.72 12.24 12.22
N GLU A 133 -6.56 12.31 12.88
CA GLU A 133 -6.11 13.42 13.74
C GLU A 133 -4.96 14.23 13.13
N ALA A 134 -4.23 13.66 12.16
CA ALA A 134 -3.16 14.35 11.43
C ALA A 134 -3.28 14.11 9.92
N PHE A 135 -2.85 15.09 9.12
CA PHE A 135 -3.09 15.07 7.68
C PHE A 135 -1.82 15.39 6.90
N LEU A 136 -1.34 14.44 6.09
CA LEU A 136 -0.33 14.70 5.07
C LEU A 136 -1.04 15.22 3.82
N PHE A 137 -0.64 16.41 3.37
CA PHE A 137 -1.03 16.95 2.09
C PHE A 137 0.08 16.64 1.09
N VAL A 138 -0.30 16.03 -0.03
CA VAL A 138 0.59 15.52 -1.06
C VAL A 138 0.29 16.27 -2.34
N THR A 139 1.32 16.89 -2.91
CA THR A 139 1.23 17.56 -4.21
C THR A 139 2.30 16.99 -5.13
N PHE A 140 1.92 16.64 -6.35
CA PHE A 140 2.82 16.23 -7.42
C PHE A 140 2.86 17.30 -8.52
N THR A 141 4.06 17.64 -9.00
CA THR A 141 4.26 18.67 -10.03
C THR A 141 5.49 18.34 -10.89
N PRO A 142 5.43 18.50 -12.23
CA PRO A 142 4.22 18.71 -13.03
C PRO A 142 3.49 17.37 -13.19
N ALA A 143 2.21 17.32 -12.83
CA ALA A 143 1.39 16.11 -12.96
C ALA A 143 -0.06 16.43 -13.32
N ALA A 144 -0.74 15.52 -14.01
CA ALA A 144 -2.17 15.61 -14.29
C ALA A 144 -2.84 14.22 -14.26
N SER A 145 -4.14 14.16 -14.02
CA SER A 145 -4.95 12.93 -14.11
C SER A 145 -5.74 12.82 -15.43
N ILE A 146 -5.58 13.82 -16.30
CA ILE A 146 -6.20 13.92 -17.61
C ILE A 146 -5.09 14.33 -18.60
N ASP A 147 -4.96 13.59 -19.69
CA ASP A 147 -4.13 13.95 -20.81
C ASP A 147 -4.85 14.95 -21.72
N TYR A 148 -4.24 16.11 -21.91
CA TYR A 148 -4.69 17.20 -22.78
C TYR A 148 -3.83 17.34 -24.05
N SER A 149 -3.01 16.33 -24.39
CA SER A 149 -2.20 16.32 -25.62
C SER A 149 -3.03 16.52 -26.89
N ASP A 150 -4.27 16.02 -26.90
CA ASP A 150 -5.33 16.35 -27.86
C ASP A 150 -6.43 17.13 -27.13
N GLU A 151 -6.37 18.46 -27.16
CA GLU A 151 -7.34 19.35 -26.51
C GLU A 151 -8.80 19.10 -26.97
N SER A 152 -8.99 18.57 -28.18
CA SER A 152 -10.33 18.25 -28.69
C SER A 152 -10.93 16.99 -28.07
N ARG A 153 -10.09 16.13 -27.48
CA ARG A 153 -10.47 14.86 -26.86
C ARG A 153 -9.60 14.56 -25.63
N PRO A 154 -9.81 15.29 -24.52
CA PRO A 154 -9.11 15.02 -23.27
C PRO A 154 -9.38 13.57 -22.81
N GLN A 155 -8.33 12.88 -22.35
CA GLN A 155 -8.44 11.49 -21.91
C GLN A 155 -8.10 11.38 -20.43
N GLN A 156 -9.04 10.86 -19.63
CA GLN A 156 -8.76 10.58 -18.23
C GLN A 156 -7.78 9.40 -18.10
N THR A 157 -6.66 9.62 -17.44
CA THR A 157 -5.60 8.61 -17.26
C THR A 157 -5.73 7.88 -15.94
N TYR A 158 -6.16 8.58 -14.89
CA TYR A 158 -6.45 7.97 -13.60
C TYR A 158 -7.92 7.54 -13.53
N LEU A 159 -8.17 6.24 -13.62
CA LEU A 159 -9.51 5.65 -13.55
C LEU A 159 -9.86 5.10 -12.16
N GLY A 160 -8.97 5.27 -11.18
CA GLY A 160 -9.15 4.78 -9.82
C GLY A 160 -10.14 5.60 -8.99
N ASN A 161 -10.39 5.12 -7.78
CA ASN A 161 -11.35 5.75 -6.86
C ASN A 161 -10.79 7.04 -6.27
N LEU A 162 -11.65 8.06 -6.09
CA LEU A 162 -11.28 9.30 -5.38
C LEU A 162 -10.94 9.05 -3.90
N ARG A 163 -11.41 7.95 -3.32
CA ARG A 163 -11.01 7.46 -2.01
C ARG A 163 -10.45 6.06 -2.18
N LEU A 164 -9.19 5.85 -1.83
CA LEU A 164 -8.59 4.53 -1.95
C LEU A 164 -9.26 3.55 -1.00
N ARG A 165 -9.36 2.30 -1.44
CA ARG A 165 -9.77 1.21 -0.56
C ARG A 165 -8.59 0.89 0.35
N LEU A 166 -8.83 0.94 1.66
CA LEU A 166 -7.88 0.50 2.68
C LEU A 166 -8.33 -0.89 3.14
N ASP A 167 -7.42 -1.85 3.14
CA ASP A 167 -7.71 -3.20 3.62
C ASP A 167 -7.28 -3.36 5.09
N GLU A 168 -7.51 -4.55 5.65
CA GLU A 168 -7.20 -4.86 7.05
C GLU A 168 -5.70 -4.85 7.37
N SER A 169 -4.82 -4.76 6.37
CA SER A 169 -3.37 -4.66 6.59
C SER A 169 -2.93 -3.24 6.96
N ILE A 170 -3.73 -2.22 6.66
CA ILE A 170 -3.46 -0.81 7.00
C ILE A 170 -3.62 -0.60 8.51
N HIS A 171 -2.68 0.12 9.13
CA HIS A 171 -2.65 0.28 10.58
C HIS A 171 -2.98 1.69 11.07
N HIS A 172 -2.47 2.73 10.39
CA HIS A 172 -2.50 4.12 10.87
C HIS A 172 -3.11 5.08 9.86
N THR A 173 -3.34 4.62 8.64
CA THR A 173 -3.98 5.40 7.59
C THR A 173 -5.51 5.24 7.67
N GLU A 174 -6.21 6.35 7.89
CA GLU A 174 -7.67 6.38 8.06
C GLU A 174 -8.37 6.73 6.74
N ILE A 175 -7.73 7.54 5.90
CA ILE A 175 -8.22 7.92 4.57
C ILE A 175 -7.06 8.27 3.64
N VAL A 176 -7.19 7.88 2.37
CA VAL A 176 -6.38 8.42 1.27
C VAL A 176 -7.34 8.92 0.21
N ARG A 177 -7.37 10.24 0.00
CA ARG A 177 -8.35 10.90 -0.85
C ARG A 177 -7.65 11.74 -1.92
N LYS A 178 -8.03 11.53 -3.17
CA LYS A 178 -7.66 12.39 -4.29
C LYS A 178 -8.47 13.68 -4.21
N LEU A 179 -7.81 14.81 -4.44
CA LEU A 179 -8.45 16.12 -4.60
C LEU A 179 -8.61 16.46 -6.08
N ILE A 180 -9.41 17.48 -6.38
CA ILE A 180 -9.46 18.10 -7.72
C ILE A 180 -8.04 18.54 -8.11
N ASP A 181 -7.61 18.17 -9.33
CA ASP A 181 -6.31 18.57 -9.86
C ASP A 181 -6.22 20.10 -9.97
N GLY A 182 -5.06 20.65 -9.66
CA GLY A 182 -4.74 22.05 -9.95
C GLY A 182 -4.10 22.20 -11.33
N ASP A 183 -3.71 23.42 -11.68
CA ASP A 183 -2.96 23.68 -12.92
C ASP A 183 -1.58 22.98 -12.85
N GLY A 184 -1.41 21.91 -13.62
CA GLY A 184 -0.21 21.07 -13.63
C GLY A 184 0.08 20.34 -12.32
N THR A 185 -0.92 20.15 -11.45
CA THR A 185 -0.73 19.47 -10.16
C THR A 185 -1.77 18.40 -9.87
N VAL A 186 -1.30 17.27 -9.32
CA VAL A 186 -2.14 16.22 -8.74
C VAL A 186 -2.01 16.27 -7.23
N MET A 187 -3.14 16.34 -6.52
CA MET A 187 -3.16 16.52 -5.07
C MET A 187 -3.90 15.37 -4.37
N TRP A 188 -3.36 14.96 -3.23
CA TRP A 188 -3.92 13.94 -2.36
C TRP A 188 -3.85 14.36 -0.90
N LEU A 189 -4.86 13.94 -0.12
CA LEU A 189 -4.89 14.06 1.33
C LEU A 189 -4.80 12.66 1.95
N ILE A 190 -3.87 12.47 2.86
CA ILE A 190 -3.74 11.25 3.66
C ILE A 190 -4.05 11.62 5.10
N GLY A 191 -5.14 11.07 5.64
CA GLY A 191 -5.50 11.22 7.04
C GLY A 191 -4.99 10.06 7.88
N LEU A 192 -4.41 10.37 9.03
CA LEU A 192 -3.72 9.44 9.92
C LEU A 192 -4.31 9.47 11.32
N ASP A 193 -4.20 8.36 12.04
CA ASP A 193 -4.64 8.23 13.44
C ASP A 193 -3.93 9.22 14.39
N ALA A 194 -2.69 9.57 14.09
CA ALA A 194 -1.85 10.54 14.78
C ALA A 194 -0.77 11.07 13.84
N LYS A 195 0.02 12.05 14.30
CA LYS A 195 1.20 12.47 13.56
C LYS A 195 2.26 11.35 13.62
N ARG A 196 2.73 10.89 12.46
CA ARG A 196 3.66 9.78 12.29
C ARG A 196 4.89 10.22 11.48
N PRO A 197 6.09 9.70 11.78
CA PRO A 197 7.22 9.83 10.87
C PRO A 197 6.89 9.20 9.51
N PHE A 198 7.34 9.83 8.44
CA PHE A 198 7.19 9.31 7.08
C PHE A 198 8.47 9.51 6.27
N THR A 199 8.54 8.82 5.13
CA THR A 199 9.52 9.09 4.08
C THR A 199 8.86 8.92 2.71
N VAL A 200 9.52 9.43 1.69
CA VAL A 200 9.05 9.36 0.31
C VAL A 200 10.18 8.78 -0.55
N ASP A 201 9.84 7.79 -1.37
CA ASP A 201 10.71 7.24 -2.40
C ASP A 201 10.13 7.54 -3.77
N ALA A 202 11.00 7.81 -4.72
CA ALA A 202 10.63 8.09 -6.09
C ALA A 202 11.49 7.22 -7.00
N ALA A 203 10.86 6.53 -7.94
CA ALA A 203 11.52 5.59 -8.82
C ALA A 203 11.02 5.75 -10.24
N ASN A 204 11.90 5.40 -11.18
CA ASN A 204 11.60 5.35 -12.61
C ASN A 204 11.15 3.92 -12.99
N GLN A 205 10.64 3.73 -14.21
CA GLN A 205 10.35 2.40 -14.78
C GLN A 205 9.44 1.47 -13.93
N PRO A 206 8.12 1.73 -13.86
CA PRO A 206 7.45 2.96 -14.28
C PRO A 206 7.69 4.10 -13.28
N PRO A 207 7.54 5.37 -13.71
CA PRO A 207 7.54 6.51 -12.80
C PRO A 207 6.55 6.30 -11.66
N ARG A 208 7.06 6.36 -10.43
CA ARG A 208 6.24 6.17 -9.23
C ARG A 208 6.75 7.00 -8.06
N VAL A 209 5.84 7.40 -7.20
CA VAL A 209 6.13 7.97 -5.89
C VAL A 209 5.47 7.11 -4.82
N SER A 210 6.24 6.68 -3.83
CA SER A 210 5.77 5.87 -2.70
C SER A 210 5.96 6.65 -1.41
N ILE A 211 4.91 6.77 -0.62
CA ILE A 211 4.93 7.36 0.71
C ILE A 211 4.85 6.23 1.73
N TYR A 212 5.83 6.18 2.63
CA TYR A 212 5.91 5.19 3.70
C TYR A 212 5.65 5.88 5.03
N ILE A 213 4.66 5.40 5.77
CA ILE A 213 4.19 6.00 7.02
C ILE A 213 4.50 5.03 8.14
N ALA A 214 5.33 5.46 9.09
CA ALA A 214 5.81 4.60 10.16
C ALA A 214 4.65 4.02 10.97
N ARG A 215 4.79 2.74 11.31
CA ARG A 215 3.92 2.08 12.29
C ARG A 215 4.13 2.62 13.71
#